data_AF-M1PVV9-F1
#
_entry.id   AF-M1PVV9-F1
#
_cell.length_a   1.000
_cell.length_b   1.000
_cell.length_c   1.000
_cell.angle_alpha   90.00
_cell.angle_beta   90.00
_cell.angle_gamma   90.00
#
_symmetry.space_group_name_H-M   'P 1'
#
loop_
_entity.id
_entity.type
_entity.pdbx_description
1 polymer ?
#
loop_
_entity_poly.entity_id
_entity_poly.type
_entity_poly.pdbx_seq_one_letter_code
_entity_poly.pdbx_strand_id
1 'polypeptide(L)'
;MEDLISRFMGSDIVVFACPVYFDNVPSIMKSFVERLSPVLLPQFEEDGKGEYRHAKRYEKYPKFAVISNAGLPGQINFDVERLFFRRLARTFHTELVAEIYRAEGEIFRGQKNIMLKPLIGKYKKLLRSAGKEIVENHMLSEKIIEDLGKPIVPSSLYIKFGNEEWDRLIKENQTE
;
A
#
# COMPACT_ATOMS: atom_id res chain seq x y z
N MET A 1 12.84 -2.88 18.89
CA MET A 1 11.37 -2.68 18.84
C MET A 1 10.94 -1.47 19.64
N GLU A 2 11.49 -1.23 20.83
CA GLU A 2 11.12 -0.07 21.66
C GLU A 2 11.20 1.28 20.92
N ASP A 3 12.33 1.59 20.24
CA ASP A 3 12.46 2.80 19.40
C ASP A 3 11.40 2.88 18.30
N LEU A 4 11.08 1.75 17.65
CA LEU A 4 10.05 1.71 16.60
C LEU A 4 8.65 1.96 17.15
N ILE A 5 8.34 1.44 18.33
CA ILE A 5 7.06 1.70 19.02
C ILE A 5 6.97 3.18 19.40
N SER A 6 8.05 3.75 19.94
CA SER A 6 8.10 5.18 20.27
C SER A 6 7.89 6.06 19.04
N ARG A 7 8.54 5.74 17.92
CA ARG A 7 8.36 6.46 16.64
C ARG A 7 6.95 6.31 16.09
N PHE A 8 6.40 5.09 16.15
CA PHE A 8 5.04 4.81 15.72
C PHE A 8 4.02 5.64 16.51
N MET A 9 4.07 5.58 17.83
CA MET A 9 3.13 6.31 18.69
C MET A 9 3.35 7.83 18.69
N GLY A 10 4.59 8.28 18.42
CA GLY A 10 4.92 9.70 18.29
C GLY A 10 4.56 10.32 16.92
N SER A 11 4.06 9.53 15.97
CA SER A 11 3.70 10.01 14.64
C SER A 11 2.25 10.50 14.57
N ASP A 12 1.97 11.50 13.73
CA ASP A 12 0.60 11.86 13.38
C ASP A 12 0.01 10.92 12.32
N ILE A 13 0.84 10.49 11.36
CA ILE A 13 0.49 9.56 10.30
C ILE A 13 1.61 8.53 10.13
N VAL A 14 1.24 7.25 10.10
CA VAL A 14 2.14 6.15 9.74
C VAL A 14 1.76 5.65 8.35
N VAL A 15 2.73 5.65 7.44
CA VAL A 15 2.58 5.14 6.07
C VAL A 15 3.15 3.72 6.00
N PHE A 16 2.28 2.72 5.84
CA PHE A 16 2.68 1.36 5.53
C PHE A 16 3.01 1.24 4.05
N ALA A 17 4.24 0.87 3.74
CA ALA A 17 4.71 0.68 2.37
C ALA A 17 5.18 -0.76 2.17
N CYS A 18 4.50 -1.52 1.32
CA CYS A 18 4.90 -2.89 0.98
C CYS A 18 4.48 -3.28 -0.44
N PRO A 19 5.17 -4.22 -1.09
CA PRO A 19 4.63 -4.90 -2.26
C PRO A 19 3.57 -5.93 -1.87
N VAL A 20 2.68 -6.27 -2.79
CA VAL A 20 1.85 -7.47 -2.70
C VAL A 20 2.72 -8.68 -3.01
N TYR A 21 2.85 -9.60 -2.06
CA TYR A 21 3.47 -10.92 -2.27
C TYR A 21 2.49 -12.02 -1.88
N PHE A 22 2.25 -12.94 -2.81
CA PHE A 22 1.29 -14.04 -2.64
C PHE A 22 -0.09 -13.53 -2.16
N ASP A 23 -0.61 -12.52 -2.85
CA ASP A 23 -1.92 -11.89 -2.60
C ASP A 23 -2.08 -11.26 -1.20
N ASN A 24 -0.97 -10.95 -0.51
CA ASN A 24 -1.02 -10.38 0.84
C ASN A 24 0.20 -9.50 1.15
N VAL A 25 0.20 -8.93 2.36
CA VAL A 25 1.35 -8.19 2.90
C VAL A 25 2.54 -9.15 3.13
N PRO A 26 3.79 -8.70 2.92
CA PRO A 26 4.96 -9.51 3.18
C PRO A 26 5.09 -9.91 4.65
N SER A 27 5.72 -11.05 4.92
CA SER A 27 5.93 -11.57 6.28
C SER A 27 6.62 -10.57 7.21
N ILE A 28 7.57 -9.78 6.70
CA ILE A 28 8.25 -8.74 7.46
C ILE A 28 7.32 -7.59 7.87
N MET A 29 6.36 -7.23 7.01
CA MET A 29 5.32 -6.24 7.33
C MET A 29 4.39 -6.79 8.41
N LYS A 30 3.93 -8.04 8.25
CA LYS A 30 3.08 -8.70 9.25
C LYS A 30 3.78 -8.81 10.61
N SER A 31 5.05 -9.17 10.62
CA SER A 31 5.88 -9.24 11.84
C SER A 31 6.00 -7.88 12.53
N PHE A 32 6.17 -6.79 11.79
CA PHE A 32 6.18 -5.45 12.36
C PHE A 32 4.83 -5.12 13.03
N VAL A 33 3.73 -5.36 12.32
CA VAL A 33 2.36 -5.11 12.82
C VAL A 33 2.06 -5.89 14.09
N GLU A 34 2.42 -7.18 14.15
CA GLU A 34 2.19 -8.01 15.35
C GLU A 34 2.98 -7.50 16.56
N ARG A 35 4.22 -7.03 16.33
CA ARG A 35 5.07 -6.49 17.39
C ARG A 35 4.63 -5.12 17.91
N LEU A 36 3.63 -4.49 17.28
CA LEU A 36 2.97 -3.30 17.82
C LEU A 36 1.94 -3.65 18.91
N SER A 37 1.59 -4.92 19.14
CA SER A 37 0.63 -5.34 20.16
C SER A 37 0.78 -4.65 21.54
N PRO A 38 1.99 -4.35 22.06
CA PRO A 38 2.14 -3.63 23.33
C PRO A 38 1.48 -2.24 23.37
N VAL A 39 1.17 -1.61 22.24
CA VAL A 39 0.45 -0.32 22.23
C VAL A 39 -1.02 -0.45 22.57
N LEU A 40 -1.54 -1.66 22.70
CA LEU A 40 -2.92 -1.95 23.12
C LEU A 40 -2.94 -2.52 24.55
N LEU A 41 -4.09 -2.43 25.20
CA LEU A 41 -4.33 -3.09 26.49
C LEU A 41 -4.78 -4.55 26.28
N PRO A 42 -4.48 -5.47 27.21
CA PRO A 42 -4.97 -6.85 27.12
C PRO A 42 -6.49 -6.96 27.32
N GLN A 43 -7.14 -5.97 27.94
CA GLN A 43 -8.60 -5.89 28.09
C GLN A 43 -9.31 -5.76 26.74
N PHE A 44 -10.56 -6.19 26.67
CA PHE A 44 -11.39 -6.11 25.47
C PHE A 44 -12.50 -5.05 25.61
N GLU A 45 -12.92 -4.51 24.48
CA GLU A 45 -14.10 -3.67 24.34
C GLU A 45 -14.90 -4.08 23.10
N GLU A 46 -16.20 -3.78 23.12
CA GLU A 46 -17.07 -3.84 21.95
C GLU A 46 -17.01 -2.48 21.23
N ASP A 47 -16.91 -2.50 19.91
CA ASP A 47 -16.95 -1.28 19.09
C ASP A 47 -18.38 -0.89 18.69
N GLY A 48 -18.53 0.26 18.03
CA GLY A 48 -19.84 0.76 17.58
C GLY A 48 -20.53 -0.09 16.50
N LYS A 49 -19.95 -1.22 16.07
CA LYS A 49 -20.53 -2.17 15.11
C LYS A 49 -20.86 -3.52 15.75
N GLY A 50 -20.70 -3.65 17.06
CA GLY A 50 -20.94 -4.91 17.78
C GLY A 50 -19.79 -5.91 17.64
N GLU A 51 -18.61 -5.46 17.24
CA GLU A 51 -17.43 -6.30 17.12
C GLU A 51 -16.43 -6.04 18.25
N TYR A 52 -15.69 -7.07 18.67
CA TYR A 52 -14.74 -6.95 19.79
C TYR A 52 -13.32 -6.61 19.33
N ARG A 53 -12.57 -5.91 20.17
CA ARG A 53 -11.13 -5.59 19.99
C ARG A 53 -10.46 -5.32 21.34
N HIS A 54 -9.14 -5.26 21.36
CA HIS A 54 -8.41 -4.81 22.54
C HIS A 54 -8.67 -3.33 22.84
N ALA A 55 -8.80 -2.97 24.11
CA ALA A 55 -8.99 -1.58 24.55
C ALA A 55 -7.76 -0.71 24.27
N LYS A 56 -7.98 0.61 24.14
CA LYS A 56 -6.88 1.56 23.93
C LYS A 56 -5.98 1.64 25.15
N ARG A 57 -4.65 1.59 24.95
CA ARG A 57 -3.67 1.98 25.98
C ARG A 57 -3.42 3.49 26.02
N TYR A 58 -3.41 4.14 24.87
CA TYR A 58 -3.15 5.56 24.72
C TYR A 58 -4.38 6.31 24.20
N GLU A 59 -4.47 7.61 24.49
CA GLU A 59 -5.56 8.46 24.03
C GLU A 59 -5.53 8.66 22.50
N LYS A 60 -4.33 8.90 21.94
CA LYS A 60 -4.10 9.15 20.52
C LYS A 60 -3.26 8.03 19.90
N TYR A 61 -3.64 7.63 18.68
CA TYR A 61 -2.87 6.75 17.80
C TYR A 61 -2.59 7.49 16.48
N PRO A 62 -1.48 7.18 15.79
CA PRO A 62 -1.24 7.70 14.44
C PRO A 62 -2.37 7.27 13.50
N LYS A 63 -2.75 8.16 12.58
CA LYS A 63 -3.58 7.78 11.43
C LYS A 63 -2.78 6.88 10.49
N PHE A 64 -3.46 5.99 9.77
CA PHE A 64 -2.81 5.09 8.84
C PHE A 64 -2.97 5.56 7.40
N ALA A 65 -1.89 5.41 6.63
CA ALA A 65 -1.94 5.42 5.19
C ALA A 65 -1.27 4.14 4.68
N VAL A 66 -1.71 3.63 3.55
CA VAL A 66 -1.05 2.51 2.87
C VAL A 66 -0.67 2.92 1.45
N ILE A 67 0.56 2.55 1.07
CA ILE A 67 1.00 2.51 -0.32
C ILE A 67 1.48 1.10 -0.64
N SER A 68 0.90 0.50 -1.68
CA SER A 68 1.30 -0.84 -2.10
C SER A 68 1.39 -0.99 -3.62
N ASN A 69 2.25 -1.90 -4.03
CA ASN A 69 2.62 -2.15 -5.41
C ASN A 69 2.42 -3.63 -5.76
N ALA A 70 1.79 -3.92 -6.90
CA ALA A 70 1.66 -5.26 -7.45
C ALA A 70 2.32 -5.33 -8.83
N GLY A 71 3.03 -6.43 -9.09
CA GLY A 71 3.62 -6.71 -10.40
C GLY A 71 2.58 -7.05 -11.46
N LEU A 72 1.39 -7.52 -11.08
CA LEU A 72 0.30 -7.85 -12.00
C LEU A 72 -0.57 -6.62 -12.31
N PRO A 73 -1.26 -6.58 -13.46
CA PRO A 73 -2.23 -5.55 -13.76
C PRO A 73 -3.53 -5.73 -12.97
N GLY A 74 -4.27 -4.64 -12.78
CA GLY A 74 -5.59 -4.65 -12.13
C GLY A 74 -5.56 -4.33 -10.62
N GLN A 75 -6.62 -3.65 -10.15
CA GLN A 75 -6.76 -3.26 -8.75
C GLN A 75 -7.19 -4.40 -7.82
N ILE A 76 -7.64 -5.52 -8.39
CA ILE A 76 -8.07 -6.72 -7.66
C ILE A 76 -6.95 -7.35 -6.82
N ASN A 77 -5.68 -7.16 -7.23
CA ASN A 77 -4.51 -7.69 -6.52
C ASN A 77 -4.38 -7.15 -5.08
N PHE A 78 -5.11 -6.09 -4.73
CA PHE A 78 -5.04 -5.42 -3.43
C PHE A 78 -6.23 -5.71 -2.52
N ASP A 79 -7.19 -6.55 -2.92
CA ASP A 79 -8.42 -6.76 -2.13
C ASP A 79 -8.15 -7.27 -0.71
N VAL A 80 -7.18 -8.17 -0.56
CA VAL A 80 -6.75 -8.68 0.75
C VAL A 80 -6.09 -7.57 1.57
N GLU A 81 -5.18 -6.80 0.97
CA GLU A 81 -4.51 -5.69 1.67
C GLU A 81 -5.49 -4.59 2.07
N ARG A 82 -6.46 -4.24 1.20
CA ARG A 82 -7.56 -3.31 1.50
C ARG A 82 -8.30 -3.73 2.76
N LEU A 83 -8.74 -4.98 2.79
CA LEU A 83 -9.43 -5.49 3.97
C LEU A 83 -8.50 -5.51 5.18
N PHE A 84 -7.26 -5.98 5.02
CA PHE A 84 -6.26 -6.05 6.09
C PHE A 84 -6.05 -4.68 6.75
N PHE A 85 -5.75 -3.63 5.99
CA PHE A 85 -5.47 -2.30 6.55
C PHE A 85 -6.71 -1.63 7.16
N ARG A 86 -7.90 -1.85 6.60
CA ARG A 86 -9.16 -1.37 7.20
C ARG A 86 -9.43 -2.04 8.56
N ARG A 87 -9.23 -3.36 8.63
CA ARG A 87 -9.34 -4.11 9.89
C ARG A 87 -8.24 -3.72 10.88
N LEU A 88 -7.04 -3.45 10.39
CA LEU A 88 -5.92 -3.02 11.22
C LEU A 88 -6.16 -1.64 11.83
N ALA A 89 -6.61 -0.65 11.04
CA ALA A 89 -6.98 0.67 11.54
C ALA A 89 -8.06 0.59 12.63
N ARG A 90 -9.09 -0.25 12.42
CA ARG A 90 -10.11 -0.56 13.43
C ARG A 90 -9.48 -1.12 14.71
N THR A 91 -8.59 -2.11 14.61
CA THR A 91 -7.92 -2.72 15.77
C THR A 91 -7.10 -1.70 16.56
N PHE A 92 -6.45 -0.76 15.89
CA PHE A 92 -5.64 0.30 16.50
C PHE A 92 -6.42 1.57 16.84
N HIS A 93 -7.76 1.51 16.74
CA HIS A 93 -8.66 2.62 17.06
C HIS A 93 -8.33 3.93 16.34
N THR A 94 -7.94 3.79 15.08
CA THR A 94 -7.50 4.88 14.23
C THR A 94 -8.19 4.82 12.87
N GLU A 95 -7.93 5.84 12.05
CA GLU A 95 -8.49 6.00 10.72
C GLU A 95 -7.47 5.58 9.66
N LEU A 96 -7.95 4.91 8.60
CA LEU A 96 -7.19 4.71 7.37
C LEU A 96 -7.49 5.88 6.43
N VAL A 97 -6.59 6.86 6.39
CA VAL A 97 -6.78 8.13 5.68
C VAL A 97 -6.39 8.08 4.21
N ALA A 98 -5.61 7.06 3.81
CA ALA A 98 -5.22 6.89 2.41
C ALA A 98 -4.95 5.44 2.05
N GLU A 99 -5.41 5.07 0.86
CA GLU A 99 -5.17 3.79 0.21
C GLU A 99 -4.61 4.07 -1.20
N ILE A 100 -3.31 3.88 -1.40
CA ILE A 100 -2.64 4.09 -2.70
C ILE A 100 -2.15 2.75 -3.22
N TYR A 101 -2.80 2.23 -4.25
CA TYR A 101 -2.49 0.92 -4.83
C TYR A 101 -2.09 1.01 -6.28
N ARG A 102 -0.88 0.51 -6.58
CA ARG A 102 -0.30 0.58 -7.91
C ARG A 102 -0.09 -0.81 -8.50
N ALA A 103 -1.00 -1.22 -9.37
CA ALA A 103 -0.76 -2.34 -10.30
C ALA A 103 0.35 -1.99 -11.32
N GLU A 104 0.84 -2.98 -12.06
CA GLU A 104 1.83 -2.80 -13.14
C GLU A 104 3.20 -2.29 -12.64
N GLY A 105 3.60 -2.68 -11.44
CA GLY A 105 4.78 -2.18 -10.74
C GLY A 105 6.09 -2.25 -11.53
N GLU A 106 6.23 -3.23 -12.42
CA GLU A 106 7.45 -3.42 -13.20
C GLU A 106 7.66 -2.31 -14.25
N ILE A 107 6.60 -1.57 -14.64
CA ILE A 107 6.72 -0.38 -15.52
C ILE A 107 7.72 0.63 -14.98
N PHE A 108 7.84 0.75 -13.66
CA PHE A 108 8.75 1.70 -13.04
C PHE A 108 10.23 1.35 -13.22
N ARG A 109 10.57 0.14 -13.69
CA ARG A 109 11.94 -0.20 -14.15
C ARG A 109 12.23 0.38 -15.54
N GLY A 110 11.21 0.57 -16.36
CA GLY A 110 11.28 1.12 -17.73
C GLY A 110 11.47 2.63 -17.82
N GLN A 111 12.01 3.32 -16.81
CA GLN A 111 12.11 4.79 -16.77
C GLN A 111 12.95 5.41 -17.91
N LYS A 112 13.81 4.61 -18.55
CA LYS A 112 14.61 5.03 -19.71
C LYS A 112 13.85 4.90 -21.03
N ASN A 113 12.72 4.18 -21.07
CA ASN A 113 11.90 4.03 -22.26
C ASN A 113 11.18 5.37 -22.57
N ILE A 114 11.35 5.85 -23.79
CA ILE A 114 10.85 7.16 -24.24
C ILE A 114 9.32 7.25 -24.16
N MET A 115 8.61 6.14 -24.41
CA MET A 115 7.15 6.06 -24.34
C MET A 115 6.64 6.05 -22.90
N LEU A 116 7.33 5.35 -21.99
CA LEU A 116 6.89 5.21 -20.59
C LEU A 116 7.25 6.44 -19.72
N LYS A 117 8.37 7.11 -20.02
CA LYS A 117 8.85 8.27 -19.25
C LYS A 117 7.77 9.34 -18.99
N PRO A 118 7.01 9.85 -19.99
CA PRO A 118 5.96 10.84 -19.74
C PRO A 118 4.81 10.29 -18.90
N LEU A 119 4.41 9.03 -19.08
CA LEU A 119 3.33 8.39 -18.33
C LEU A 119 3.71 8.21 -16.85
N ILE A 120 4.92 7.71 -16.58
CA ILE A 120 5.48 7.60 -15.23
C ILE A 120 5.61 9.00 -14.61
N GLY A 121 6.05 10.00 -15.38
CA GLY A 121 6.13 11.39 -14.94
C GLY A 121 4.78 11.95 -14.51
N LYS A 122 3.72 11.70 -15.28
CA LYS A 122 2.34 12.08 -14.95
C LYS A 122 1.88 11.40 -13.66
N TYR A 123 2.12 10.10 -13.51
CA TYR A 123 1.78 9.36 -12.29
C TYR A 123 2.55 9.86 -11.05
N LYS A 124 3.85 10.16 -11.18
CA LYS A 124 4.65 10.74 -10.09
C LYS A 124 4.12 12.12 -9.66
N LYS A 125 3.63 12.94 -10.58
CA LYS A 125 2.97 14.22 -10.24
C LYS A 125 1.68 13.97 -9.46
N LEU A 126 0.88 12.99 -9.88
CA LEU A 126 -0.34 12.61 -9.17
C LEU A 126 -0.06 12.11 -7.74
N LEU A 127 0.97 11.28 -7.56
CA LEU A 127 1.41 10.85 -6.23
C LEU A 127 1.83 12.03 -5.32
N ARG A 128 2.48 13.06 -5.88
CA ARG A 128 2.82 14.27 -5.11
C ARG A 128 1.55 15.01 -4.67
N SER A 129 0.56 15.13 -5.55
CA SER A 129 -0.74 15.71 -5.18
C SER A 129 -1.44 14.89 -4.10
N ALA A 130 -1.42 13.57 -4.19
CA ALA A 130 -1.99 12.69 -3.16
C ALA A 130 -1.29 12.89 -1.81
N GLY A 131 0.04 12.96 -1.77
CA GLY A 131 0.79 13.27 -0.56
C GLY A 131 0.40 14.63 0.05
N LYS A 132 0.17 15.64 -0.79
CA LYS A 132 -0.31 16.95 -0.35
C LYS A 132 -1.69 16.86 0.30
N GLU A 133 -2.65 16.16 -0.31
CA GLU A 133 -4.00 16.00 0.26
C GLU A 133 -3.99 15.22 1.58
N ILE A 134 -3.13 14.21 1.73
CA ILE A 134 -2.99 13.46 2.98
C ILE A 134 -2.53 14.36 4.13
N VAL A 135 -1.57 15.26 3.86
CA VAL A 135 -1.02 16.17 4.87
C VAL A 135 -2.00 17.31 5.20
N GLU A 136 -2.64 17.89 4.19
CA GLU A 136 -3.51 19.06 4.39
C GLU A 136 -4.92 18.67 4.88
N ASN A 137 -5.47 17.57 4.38
CA ASN A 137 -6.88 17.23 4.55
C ASN A 137 -7.09 15.94 5.36
N HIS A 138 -6.03 15.19 5.66
CA HIS A 138 -6.12 13.84 6.25
C HIS A 138 -7.06 12.89 5.49
N MET A 139 -7.18 13.07 4.17
CA MET A 139 -7.93 12.18 3.29
C MET A 139 -7.53 12.42 1.84
N LEU A 140 -7.78 11.42 0.99
CA LEU A 140 -7.68 11.57 -0.46
C LEU A 140 -9.06 11.93 -1.04
N SER A 141 -9.07 12.82 -2.03
CA SER A 141 -10.26 13.10 -2.83
C SER A 141 -10.60 11.91 -3.74
N GLU A 142 -11.89 11.71 -4.01
CA GLU A 142 -12.38 10.66 -4.92
C GLU A 142 -11.68 10.71 -6.28
N LYS A 143 -11.47 11.93 -6.80
CA LYS A 143 -10.75 12.15 -8.06
C LYS A 143 -9.32 11.62 -8.01
N ILE A 144 -8.56 11.90 -6.94
CA ILE A 144 -7.19 11.41 -6.80
C ILE A 144 -7.17 9.88 -6.67
N ILE A 145 -8.10 9.31 -5.90
CA ILE A 145 -8.24 7.85 -5.75
C ILE A 145 -8.49 7.20 -7.12
N GLU A 146 -9.46 7.70 -7.88
CA GLU A 146 -9.81 7.19 -9.21
C GLU A 146 -8.62 7.30 -10.17
N ASP A 147 -7.97 8.48 -10.22
CA ASP A 147 -6.85 8.72 -11.12
C ASP A 147 -5.61 7.86 -10.77
N LEU A 148 -5.37 7.61 -9.48
CA LEU A 148 -4.28 6.74 -9.05
C LEU A 148 -4.55 5.28 -9.41
N GLY A 149 -5.81 4.87 -9.41
CA GLY A 149 -6.24 3.50 -9.73
C GLY A 149 -6.14 3.16 -11.22
N LYS A 150 -6.17 4.16 -12.11
CA LYS A 150 -6.11 3.97 -13.56
C LYS A 150 -4.83 3.22 -13.99
N PRO A 151 -4.90 2.30 -14.96
CA PRO A 151 -3.73 1.64 -15.50
C PRO A 151 -2.81 2.67 -16.20
N ILE A 152 -1.49 2.45 -16.15
CA ILE A 152 -0.53 3.32 -16.84
C ILE A 152 -0.53 2.98 -18.34
N VAL A 153 -0.63 1.69 -18.66
CA VAL A 153 -0.78 1.15 -20.02
C VAL A 153 -1.90 0.12 -20.01
N PRO A 154 -2.55 -0.18 -21.16
CA PRO A 154 -3.54 -1.25 -21.21
C PRO A 154 -2.99 -2.59 -20.69
N SER A 155 -3.75 -3.27 -19.83
CA SER A 155 -3.34 -4.55 -19.22
C SER A 155 -2.90 -5.59 -20.24
N SER A 156 -3.55 -5.63 -21.41
CA SER A 156 -3.19 -6.53 -22.51
C SER A 156 -1.78 -6.26 -23.07
N LEU A 157 -1.40 -4.98 -23.20
CA LEU A 157 -0.04 -4.61 -23.61
C LEU A 157 0.97 -4.91 -22.51
N TYR A 158 0.62 -4.65 -21.25
CA TYR A 158 1.49 -4.97 -20.12
C TYR A 158 1.84 -6.47 -20.08
N ILE A 159 0.84 -7.35 -20.20
CA ILE A 159 1.04 -8.80 -20.21
C ILE A 159 1.83 -9.25 -21.44
N LYS A 160 1.50 -8.73 -22.63
CA LYS A 160 2.21 -9.07 -23.86
C LYS A 160 3.71 -8.79 -23.73
N PHE A 161 4.08 -7.55 -23.38
CA PHE A 161 5.49 -7.16 -23.27
C PHE A 161 6.20 -7.84 -22.09
N GLY A 162 5.48 -8.10 -20.99
CA GLY A 162 6.00 -8.88 -19.88
C GLY A 162 6.39 -10.30 -20.30
N ASN A 163 5.53 -10.99 -21.05
CA ASN A 163 5.81 -12.34 -21.55
C ASN A 163 6.95 -12.35 -22.59
N GLU A 164 6.97 -11.38 -23.51
CA GLU A 164 8.06 -11.24 -24.49
C GLU A 164 9.43 -11.07 -23.81
N GLU A 165 9.49 -10.32 -22.70
CA GLU A 165 10.72 -10.15 -21.92
C GLU A 165 11.12 -11.45 -21.20
N TRP A 166 10.18 -12.18 -20.62
CA TRP A 166 10.47 -13.49 -20.03
C TRP A 166 10.96 -14.49 -21.07
N ASP A 167 10.34 -14.55 -22.25
CA ASP A 167 10.77 -15.41 -23.35
C ASP A 167 12.20 -15.09 -23.80
N ARG A 168 12.57 -13.80 -23.83
CA ARG A 168 13.94 -13.35 -24.11
C ARG A 168 14.91 -13.83 -23.03
N LEU A 169 14.60 -13.60 -21.75
CA LEU A 169 15.45 -14.00 -20.61
C LEU A 169 15.63 -15.51 -20.54
N ILE A 170 14.59 -16.30 -20.81
CA ILE A 170 14.67 -17.77 -20.83
C ILE A 170 15.65 -18.23 -21.91
N LYS A 171 15.58 -17.67 -23.12
CA LYS A 171 16.50 -18.03 -24.22
C LYS A 171 17.96 -17.70 -23.89
N GLU A 172 18.21 -16.55 -23.27
CA GLU A 172 19.56 -16.13 -22.85
C GLU A 172 20.16 -17.05 -21.79
N ASN A 173 19.35 -17.56 -20.85
CA ASN A 173 19.84 -18.46 -19.79
C ASN A 173 19.87 -19.94 -20.18
N GLN A 174 19.35 -20.31 -21.36
CA GLN A 174 19.46 -21.68 -21.91
C GLN A 174 20.68 -21.88 -22.81
N THR A 175 21.42 -20.80 -23.10
CA THR A 175 22.62 -20.84 -23.97
C THR A 175 23.95 -20.82 -23.20
N GLU A 176 23.89 -20.93 -21.87
CA GLU A 176 25.01 -21.24 -20.96
C GLU A 176 24.92 -22.70 -20.47
#